data_AF-A0A645HIX8-F1
#
_entry.id   AF-A0A645HIX8-F1
#
_cell.length_a   1.000
_cell.length_b   1.000
_cell.length_c   1.000
_cell.angle_alpha   90.00
_cell.angle_beta   90.00
_cell.angle_gamma   90.00
#
_symmetry.space_group_name_H-M   'P 1'
#
loop_
_entity.id
_entity.type
_entity.pdbx_description
1 polymer ?
#
loop_
_entity_poly.entity_id
_entity_poly.type
_entity_poly.pdbx_seq_one_letter_code
_entity_poly.pdbx_strand_id
1 'polypeptide(L)'
;MDSAYFIPKLNVWFNEGILYPFISGDGIEDANLIGSMIPSINLILPYTSPHYIKDTNAHDLYNFSMTCLENAYAILKSLEEVYEELFERRLTVSALNEVLVYPRVVDYGNNLEYSKNQTPSSYVLDDIERLKRLKKMILK
;
A
#
# COMPACT_ATOMS: atom_id res chain seq x y z
N MET A 1 -17.10 32.53 22.60
CA MET A 1 -17.09 32.59 21.13
C MET A 1 -16.80 31.18 20.64
N ASP A 2 -17.85 30.41 20.37
CA ASP A 2 -17.70 29.09 19.75
C ASP A 2 -17.55 29.31 18.25
N SER A 3 -16.30 29.31 17.79
CA SER A 3 -15.99 29.23 16.37
C SER A 3 -16.36 27.82 15.91
N ALA A 4 -17.48 27.68 15.18
CA ALA A 4 -17.74 26.47 14.42
C ALA A 4 -16.56 26.28 13.44
N TYR A 5 -15.74 25.26 13.69
CA TYR A 5 -14.61 24.92 12.84
C TYR A 5 -15.19 24.48 11.48
N PHE A 6 -15.26 25.41 10.53
CA PHE A 6 -15.76 25.12 9.20
C PHE A 6 -14.71 24.28 8.50
N ILE A 7 -14.89 22.96 8.53
CA ILE A 7 -14.11 22.06 7.68
C ILE A 7 -14.52 22.43 6.24
N PRO A 8 -13.60 22.98 5.41
CA PRO A 8 -13.93 23.34 4.04
C PRO A 8 -14.50 22.11 3.32
N LYS A 9 -15.34 22.31 2.31
CA LYS A 9 -15.89 21.21 1.50
C LYS A 9 -14.73 20.44 0.85
N LEU A 10 -14.26 19.39 1.51
CA LEU A 10 -13.27 18.47 0.99
C LEU A 10 -13.93 17.68 -0.12
N ASN A 11 -13.34 17.72 -1.32
CA ASN A 11 -13.86 16.95 -2.46
C ASN A 11 -13.68 15.44 -2.26
N VAL A 12 -12.67 15.04 -1.47
CA VAL A 12 -12.37 13.65 -1.14
C VAL A 12 -11.79 13.57 0.28
N TRP A 13 -12.14 12.51 1.02
CA TRP A 13 -11.58 12.21 2.35
C TRP A 13 -10.77 10.91 2.26
N PHE A 14 -9.51 10.94 2.68
CA PHE A 14 -8.61 9.79 2.63
C PHE A 14 -8.38 9.23 4.02
N ASN A 15 -8.56 7.92 4.17
CA ASN A 15 -7.89 7.19 5.23
C ASN A 15 -6.54 6.76 4.68
N GLU A 16 -5.49 7.47 5.06
CA GLU A 16 -4.12 7.32 4.56
C GLU A 16 -3.64 5.86 4.58
N GLY A 17 -3.99 5.11 5.63
CA GLY A 17 -3.59 3.70 5.76
C GLY A 17 -4.10 2.81 4.62
N ILE A 18 -5.31 3.07 4.08
CA ILE A 18 -5.92 2.27 2.99
C ILE A 18 -5.11 2.36 1.69
N LEU A 19 -4.29 3.40 1.53
CA LEU A 19 -3.46 3.59 0.35
C LEU A 19 -2.16 2.80 0.42
N TYR A 20 -1.79 2.28 1.58
CA TYR A 20 -0.47 1.70 1.82
C TYR A 20 -0.49 0.17 1.71
N PRO A 21 0.16 -0.40 0.67
CA PRO A 21 0.25 -1.85 0.50
C PRO A 21 0.92 -2.50 1.72
N PHE A 22 0.51 -3.73 2.02
CA PHE A 22 0.91 -4.52 3.20
C PHE A 22 0.44 -4.00 4.57
N ILE A 23 0.02 -2.74 4.66
CA ILE A 23 -0.49 -2.14 5.90
C ILE A 23 -2.02 -2.22 5.94
N SER A 24 -2.68 -1.76 4.88
CA SER A 24 -4.13 -1.85 4.73
C SER A 24 -4.50 -1.93 3.24
N GLY A 25 -5.79 -1.86 2.94
CA GLY A 25 -6.32 -1.93 1.57
C GLY A 25 -7.76 -2.42 1.56
N ASP A 26 -8.40 -2.32 0.40
CA ASP A 26 -9.75 -2.82 0.19
C ASP A 26 -9.70 -4.35 0.01
N GLY A 27 -10.31 -5.08 0.94
CA GLY A 27 -10.33 -6.54 0.92
C GLY A 27 -11.09 -7.09 -0.29
N ILE A 28 -10.62 -8.22 -0.82
CA ILE A 28 -11.26 -8.91 -1.94
C ILE A 28 -12.04 -10.10 -1.38
N GLU A 29 -13.35 -10.14 -1.60
CA GLU A 29 -14.26 -11.15 -1.00
C GLU A 29 -13.96 -12.58 -1.46
N ASP A 30 -13.60 -12.78 -2.74
CA ASP A 30 -13.38 -14.10 -3.34
C ASP A 30 -11.92 -14.56 -3.34
N ALA A 31 -11.03 -13.83 -2.65
CA ALA A 31 -9.60 -14.15 -2.64
C ALA A 31 -9.24 -15.13 -1.50
N ASN A 32 -8.49 -16.18 -1.83
CA ASN A 32 -7.98 -17.11 -0.83
C ASN A 32 -7.01 -16.40 0.11
N LEU A 33 -7.17 -16.62 1.42
CA LEU A 33 -6.22 -16.12 2.42
C LEU A 33 -4.80 -16.61 2.11
N ILE A 34 -3.84 -15.70 2.18
CA ILE A 34 -2.42 -16.04 2.10
C ILE A 34 -1.95 -16.27 3.54
N GLY A 35 -2.12 -17.51 4.02
CA GLY A 35 -1.95 -17.82 5.44
C GLY A 35 -3.08 -17.19 6.28
N SER A 36 -2.74 -16.27 7.19
CA SER A 36 -3.71 -15.50 7.99
C SER A 36 -3.98 -14.10 7.44
N MET A 37 -3.33 -13.70 6.35
CA MET A 37 -3.43 -12.36 5.79
C MET A 37 -4.60 -12.26 4.81
N ILE A 38 -5.28 -11.12 4.84
CA ILE A 38 -6.44 -10.84 3.98
C ILE A 38 -5.93 -10.24 2.66
N PRO A 39 -6.20 -10.86 1.50
CA PRO A 39 -5.89 -10.28 0.21
C PRO A 39 -6.67 -8.99 0.00
N SER A 40 -6.02 -8.01 -0.61
CA SER A 40 -6.59 -6.69 -0.81
C SER A 40 -6.01 -6.01 -2.03
N ILE A 41 -6.64 -4.91 -2.42
CA ILE A 41 -6.13 -4.01 -3.43
C ILE A 41 -6.09 -2.59 -2.88
N ASN A 42 -5.01 -1.87 -3.20
CA ASN A 42 -4.93 -0.45 -2.93
C ASN A 42 -5.34 0.29 -4.20
N LEU A 43 -6.26 1.25 -4.09
CA LEU A 43 -6.76 2.01 -5.23
C LEU A 43 -5.77 3.12 -5.65
N ILE A 44 -4.54 2.72 -5.95
CA ILE A 44 -3.44 3.56 -6.45
C ILE A 44 -2.67 2.80 -7.54
N LEU A 45 -1.93 3.54 -8.36
CA LEU A 45 -1.04 2.92 -9.35
C LEU A 45 0.16 2.27 -8.62
N PRO A 46 0.69 1.13 -9.10
CA PRO A 46 0.35 0.43 -10.35
C PRO A 46 -0.77 -0.60 -10.21
N TYR A 47 -1.38 -0.75 -9.03
CA TYR A 47 -2.37 -1.80 -8.76
C TYR A 47 -3.72 -1.51 -9.43
N THR A 48 -4.22 -0.28 -9.29
CA THR A 48 -5.52 0.14 -9.83
C THR A 48 -5.53 1.63 -10.11
N SER A 49 -6.27 2.04 -11.13
CA SER A 49 -6.46 3.47 -11.42
C SER A 49 -7.33 4.13 -10.33
N PRO A 50 -6.91 5.26 -9.73
CA PRO A 50 -7.59 5.94 -8.63
C PRO A 50 -8.82 6.74 -9.11
N HIS A 51 -9.84 6.05 -9.65
CA HIS A 51 -11.02 6.66 -10.27
C HIS A 51 -11.89 7.51 -9.33
N TYR A 52 -11.69 7.40 -8.01
CA TYR A 52 -12.39 8.22 -7.01
C TYR A 52 -11.89 9.67 -6.98
N ILE A 53 -10.70 9.96 -7.50
CA ILE A 53 -10.19 11.32 -7.66
C ILE A 53 -10.68 11.85 -9.01
N LYS A 54 -11.66 12.76 -8.97
CA LYS A 54 -12.23 13.40 -10.16
C LYS A 54 -11.43 14.64 -10.56
N ASP A 55 -11.54 15.02 -11.83
CA ASP A 55 -11.00 16.28 -12.38
C ASP A 55 -9.48 16.47 -12.15
N THR A 56 -8.74 15.38 -12.20
CA THR A 56 -7.28 15.35 -12.02
C THR A 56 -6.59 14.90 -13.31
N ASN A 57 -5.35 15.34 -13.51
CA ASN A 57 -4.54 14.88 -14.63
C ASN A 57 -3.76 13.59 -14.27
N ALA A 58 -3.26 12.89 -15.29
CA ALA A 58 -2.52 11.64 -15.12
C ALA A 58 -1.18 11.82 -14.38
N HIS A 59 -0.58 13.01 -14.46
CA HIS A 59 0.66 13.35 -13.75
C HIS A 59 0.45 13.41 -12.23
N ASP A 60 -0.64 14.02 -11.79
CA ASP A 60 -0.95 14.13 -10.37
C ASP A 60 -1.39 12.78 -9.79
N LEU A 61 -2.10 11.96 -10.56
CA LEU A 61 -2.40 10.58 -10.16
C LEU A 61 -1.15 9.71 -10.02
N TYR A 62 -0.20 9.87 -10.95
CA TYR A 62 1.09 9.19 -10.88
C TYR A 62 1.87 9.61 -9.63
N ASN A 63 1.99 10.93 -9.37
CA ASN A 63 2.73 11.44 -8.22
C ASN A 63 2.07 11.05 -6.91
N PHE A 64 0.75 11.17 -6.82
CA PHE A 64 -0.02 10.72 -5.66
C PHE A 64 0.25 9.25 -5.34
N SER A 65 0.16 8.38 -6.36
CA SER A 65 0.42 6.96 -6.20
C SER A 65 1.88 6.68 -5.80
N MET A 66 2.83 7.38 -6.41
CA MET A 66 4.26 7.26 -6.06
C MET A 66 4.51 7.64 -4.60
N THR A 67 3.96 8.77 -4.14
CA THR A 67 4.06 9.20 -2.75
C THR A 67 3.47 8.16 -1.80
N CYS A 68 2.34 7.55 -2.15
CA CYS A 68 1.75 6.50 -1.32
C CYS A 68 2.68 5.28 -1.18
N LEU A 69 3.30 4.85 -2.29
CA LEU A 69 4.25 3.73 -2.27
C LEU A 69 5.53 4.07 -1.49
N GLU A 70 6.07 5.28 -1.65
CA GLU A 70 7.26 5.75 -0.92
C GLU A 70 7.00 5.83 0.59
N ASN A 71 5.81 6.30 0.98
CA ASN A 71 5.38 6.32 2.37
C ASN A 71 5.23 4.90 2.94
N ALA A 72 4.55 4.00 2.22
CA ALA A 72 4.40 2.61 2.63
C ALA A 72 5.76 1.93 2.79
N TYR A 73 6.68 2.14 1.84
CA TYR A 73 8.06 1.64 1.93
C TYR A 73 8.77 2.15 3.18
N ALA A 74 8.70 3.46 3.45
CA ALA A 74 9.36 4.06 4.61
C ALA A 74 8.82 3.48 5.94
N ILE A 75 7.50 3.36 6.08
CA ILE A 75 6.86 2.79 7.27
C ILE A 75 7.27 1.33 7.46
N LEU A 76 7.17 0.51 6.41
CA LEU A 76 7.55 -0.90 6.47
C LEU A 76 9.03 -1.07 6.79
N LYS A 77 9.89 -0.22 6.20
CA LYS A 77 11.33 -0.28 6.46
C LYS A 77 11.67 0.04 7.91
N SER A 78 11.04 1.07 8.48
CA SER A 78 11.21 1.39 9.91
C SER A 78 10.68 0.28 10.81
N LEU A 79 9.55 -0.37 10.46
CA LEU A 79 9.05 -1.52 11.20
C LEU A 79 10.01 -2.71 11.14
N GLU A 80 10.57 -3.00 9.97
CA GLU A 80 11.57 -4.06 9.78
C GLU A 80 12.83 -3.82 10.62
N GLU A 81 13.33 -2.58 10.67
CA GLU A 81 14.51 -2.21 11.46
C GLU A 81 14.27 -2.40 12.95
N VAL A 82 13.16 -1.89 13.48
CA VAL A 82 12.81 -2.04 14.91
C VAL A 82 12.58 -3.51 15.26
N TYR A 83 11.95 -4.27 14.37
CA TYR A 83 11.72 -5.69 14.59
C TYR A 83 13.03 -6.50 14.59
N GLU A 84 13.95 -6.21 13.67
CA GLU A 84 15.26 -6.84 13.63
C GLU A 84 16.11 -6.52 14.87
N GLU A 85 16.02 -5.28 15.38
CA GLU A 85 16.68 -4.88 16.63
C GLU A 85 16.13 -5.63 17.86
N LEU A 86 14.81 -5.84 17.93
CA LEU A 86 14.16 -6.47 19.09
C LEU A 86 14.24 -8.01 19.09
N PHE A 87 14.22 -8.63 17.92
CA PHE A 87 14.07 -10.09 17.79
C PHE A 87 15.27 -10.78 17.10
N GLU A 88 16.30 -10.02 16.70
CA GLU A 88 17.50 -10.52 16.00
C GLU A 88 17.17 -11.34 14.74
N ARG A 89 16.03 -11.08 14.12
CA ARG A 89 15.59 -11.72 12.87
C ARG A 89 14.81 -10.74 12.01
N ARG A 90 14.86 -10.95 10.69
CA ARG A 90 14.16 -10.11 9.72
C ARG A 90 12.63 -10.25 9.84
N LEU A 91 11.92 -9.12 9.71
CA LEU A 91 10.47 -9.11 9.54
C LEU A 91 10.13 -9.53 8.10
N THR A 92 9.71 -10.77 7.93
CA THR A 92 9.27 -11.29 6.63
C THR A 92 7.76 -11.14 6.46
N VAL A 93 7.26 -11.27 5.23
CA VAL A 93 5.81 -11.27 4.94
C VAL A 93 5.06 -12.30 5.80
N SER A 94 5.62 -13.47 6.07
CA SER A 94 4.98 -14.47 6.94
C SER A 94 4.93 -14.12 8.43
N ALA A 95 5.75 -13.17 8.88
CA ALA A 95 5.79 -12.69 10.26
C ALA A 95 5.05 -11.34 10.43
N LEU A 96 4.40 -10.84 9.39
CA LEU A 96 3.74 -9.53 9.42
C LEU A 96 2.57 -9.48 10.42
N ASN A 97 1.94 -10.62 10.68
CA ASN A 97 0.91 -10.81 11.70
C ASN A 97 1.43 -10.70 13.15
N GLU A 98 2.75 -10.71 13.36
CA GLU A 98 3.33 -10.48 14.68
C GLU A 98 3.38 -8.98 15.03
N VAL A 99 3.35 -8.11 14.01
CA VAL A 99 3.49 -6.65 14.15
C VAL A 99 2.17 -5.92 13.88
N LEU A 100 1.39 -6.41 12.91
CA LEU A 100 0.11 -5.81 12.54
C LEU A 100 -1.06 -6.70 12.97
N VAL A 101 -2.13 -6.08 13.46
CA VAL A 101 -3.34 -6.81 13.91
C VAL A 101 -4.05 -7.48 12.73
N TYR A 102 -4.13 -6.78 11.60
CA TYR A 102 -4.81 -7.25 10.40
C TYR A 102 -3.99 -6.95 9.15
N PRO A 103 -2.82 -7.61 8.98
CA PRO A 103 -1.99 -7.42 7.80
C PRO A 103 -2.80 -7.70 6.53
N ARG A 104 -2.51 -6.90 5.52
CA ARG A 104 -3.07 -7.02 4.18
C ARG A 104 -1.99 -7.46 3.23
N VAL A 105 -2.37 -8.08 2.14
CA VAL A 105 -1.43 -8.44 1.07
C VAL A 105 -2.04 -8.03 -0.24
N VAL A 106 -1.25 -7.43 -1.12
CA VAL A 106 -1.72 -7.03 -2.44
C VAL A 106 -2.09 -8.27 -3.24
N ASP A 107 -3.25 -8.32 -3.86
CA ASP A 107 -3.58 -9.43 -4.76
C ASP A 107 -2.92 -9.22 -6.13
N TYR A 108 -1.97 -10.10 -6.48
CA TYR A 108 -1.39 -10.16 -7.82
C TYR A 108 -2.05 -11.22 -8.72
N GLY A 109 -3.10 -11.88 -8.24
CA GLY A 109 -3.84 -12.95 -8.90
C GLY A 109 -3.38 -14.35 -8.50
N ASN A 110 -4.19 -15.35 -8.86
CA ASN A 110 -4.12 -16.73 -8.36
C ASN A 110 -2.81 -17.50 -8.66
N ASN A 111 -1.98 -17.04 -9.59
CA ASN A 111 -0.76 -17.75 -10.02
C ASN A 111 0.53 -17.14 -9.46
N LEU A 112 0.44 -16.04 -8.70
CA LEU A 112 1.58 -15.38 -8.09
C LEU A 112 1.54 -15.58 -6.59
N GLU A 113 2.48 -16.37 -6.09
CA GLU A 113 2.67 -16.56 -4.65
C GLU A 113 3.75 -15.65 -4.11
N TYR A 114 3.48 -15.06 -2.96
CA TYR A 114 4.48 -14.33 -2.19
C TYR A 114 5.52 -15.29 -1.63
N SER A 115 6.79 -14.93 -1.82
CA SER A 115 7.89 -15.55 -1.11
C SER A 115 7.80 -15.15 0.35
N LYS A 116 7.44 -16.11 1.20
CA LYS A 116 7.29 -15.94 2.65
C LYS A 116 8.56 -15.45 3.34
N ASN A 117 9.72 -15.61 2.70
CA ASN A 117 11.03 -15.25 3.26
C ASN A 117 11.51 -13.85 2.87
N GLN A 118 10.76 -13.13 2.04
CA GLN A 118 11.07 -11.76 1.66
C GLN A 118 10.44 -10.76 2.62
N THR A 119 11.01 -9.55 2.67
CA THR A 119 10.51 -8.47 3.50
C THR A 119 9.34 -7.77 2.81
N PRO A 120 8.34 -7.24 3.53
CA PRO A 120 7.26 -6.50 2.91
C PRO A 120 7.76 -5.24 2.17
N SER A 121 8.80 -4.56 2.68
CA SER A 121 9.40 -3.39 2.00
C SER A 121 9.99 -3.72 0.63
N SER A 122 10.52 -4.94 0.42
CA SER A 122 11.09 -5.32 -0.87
C SER A 122 10.01 -5.43 -1.95
N TYR A 123 8.81 -5.92 -1.59
CA TYR A 123 7.68 -5.95 -2.50
C TYR A 123 7.24 -4.55 -2.91
N VAL A 124 7.12 -3.64 -1.95
CA VAL A 124 6.78 -2.24 -2.24
C VAL A 124 7.84 -1.57 -3.12
N LEU A 125 9.12 -1.92 -2.95
CA LEU A 125 10.19 -1.45 -3.82
C LEU A 125 10.00 -1.93 -5.27
N ASP A 126 9.63 -3.19 -5.48
CA ASP A 126 9.29 -3.74 -6.79
C ASP A 126 8.08 -3.02 -7.41
N ASP A 127 7.08 -2.68 -6.61
CA ASP A 127 5.91 -1.92 -7.05
C ASP A 127 6.26 -0.48 -7.44
N ILE A 128 7.17 0.18 -6.71
CA ILE A 128 7.74 1.48 -7.08
C ILE A 128 8.44 1.39 -8.43
N GLU A 129 9.26 0.35 -8.65
CA GLU A 129 9.90 0.14 -9.95
C GLU A 129 8.88 -0.10 -11.07
N ARG A 130 7.84 -0.90 -10.80
CA ARG A 130 6.75 -1.15 -11.74
C ARG A 130 6.05 0.15 -12.12
N LEU A 131 5.74 1.02 -11.16
CA LEU A 131 5.14 2.33 -11.43
C LEU A 131 6.08 3.21 -12.27
N LYS A 132 7.38 3.26 -11.95
CA LYS A 132 8.38 4.00 -12.74
C LYS A 132 8.43 3.54 -14.19
N ARG A 133 8.31 2.24 -14.46
CA ARG A 133 8.27 1.68 -15.83
C ARG A 133 7.00 2.13 -16.59
N LEU A 134 5.87 2.27 -15.91
CA LEU A 134 4.61 2.74 -16.49
C LEU A 134 4.57 4.25 -16.73
N LYS A 135 5.49 5.03 -16.15
CA LYS A 135 5.53 6.51 -16.26
C LYS A 135 5.36 7.01 -17.70
N LYS A 136 6.08 6.42 -18.65
CA LYS A 136 6.02 6.84 -20.07
C LYS A 136 4.67 6.55 -20.75
N MET A 137 3.92 5.57 -20.27
CA MET A 137 2.58 5.26 -20.80
C MET A 137 1.51 6.16 -20.18
N ILE A 138 1.67 6.51 -18.90
CA ILE A 138 0.69 7.30 -18.15
C ILE A 138 0.81 8.80 -18.48
N LEU A 139 2.04 9.31 -18.62
CA LEU A 139 2.31 10.75 -18.85
C LEU A 139 2.38 11.12 -20.33
N LYS A 140 1.76 10.33 -21.19
CA LYS A 140 1.81 10.51 -22.65
C LYS A 140 0.89 11.61 -23.13
#